data_AF-A0A4Y2GCN2-F1
#
_entry.id   AF-A0A4Y2GCN2-F1
#
_cell.length_a   1.000
_cell.length_b   1.000
_cell.length_c   1.000
_cell.angle_alpha   90.00
_cell.angle_beta   90.00
_cell.angle_gamma   90.00
#
_symmetry.space_group_name_H-M   'P 1'
#
loop_
_entity.id
_entity.type
_entity.pdbx_description
1 polymer ?
#
loop_
_entity_poly.entity_id
_entity_poly.type
_entity_poly.pdbx_seq_one_letter_code
_entity_poly.pdbx_strand_id
1 'polypeptide(L)'
;MSAKRTEILNSISSDCCPEQKKKKLISLCETQWVERHDSVFLFKDILEPILLSLLKIEEESSDSAPKAHALIKEIAAKLDINEEITRVCHLQTARNNVPYSTEEEYYRRAVYVPYLDDFCNSLKERFESHKETVASLQQILPEFCTKTDFYSLEAAFNFYEEYLTHKEAMQSEFMSWKEQ
;
A
#
# COMPACT_ATOMS: atom_id res chain seq x y z
N MET A 1 -14.96 0.15 -9.87
CA MET A 1 -14.32 1.10 -8.94
C MET A 1 -15.07 2.44 -8.99
N SER A 2 -15.19 3.16 -7.87
CA SER A 2 -15.86 4.48 -7.84
C SER A 2 -15.03 5.52 -8.61
N ALA A 3 -15.68 6.31 -9.48
CA ALA A 3 -15.03 7.38 -10.26
C ALA A 3 -14.28 8.36 -9.36
N LYS A 4 -14.92 8.80 -8.27
CA LYS A 4 -14.34 9.73 -7.28
C LYS A 4 -13.06 9.18 -6.61
N ARG A 5 -13.04 7.91 -6.21
CA ARG A 5 -11.84 7.28 -5.61
C ARG A 5 -10.68 7.20 -6.61
N THR A 6 -10.99 6.93 -7.87
CA THR A 6 -10.00 6.86 -8.95
C THR A 6 -9.44 8.25 -9.26
N GLU A 7 -10.27 9.28 -9.19
CA GLU A 7 -9.88 10.68 -9.36
C GLU A 7 -8.96 11.17 -8.23
N ILE A 8 -9.30 10.86 -6.97
CA ILE A 8 -8.46 11.17 -5.80
C ILE A 8 -7.05 10.58 -5.97
N LEU A 9 -6.96 9.28 -6.29
CA LEU A 9 -5.67 8.62 -6.48
C LEU A 9 -4.88 9.23 -7.64
N ASN A 10 -5.54 9.52 -8.77
CA ASN A 10 -4.88 10.13 -9.92
C ASN A 10 -4.38 11.54 -9.63
N SER A 11 -5.10 12.33 -8.82
CA SER A 11 -4.68 13.66 -8.39
C SER A 11 -3.43 13.56 -7.53
N ILE A 12 -3.48 12.76 -6.46
CA ILE A 12 -2.37 12.63 -5.52
C ILE A 12 -1.13 12.02 -6.19
N SER A 13 -1.30 11.03 -7.06
CA SER A 13 -0.20 10.45 -7.83
C SER A 13 0.47 11.49 -8.74
N SER A 14 -0.30 12.43 -9.31
CA SER A 14 0.26 13.54 -10.09
C SER A 14 1.07 14.51 -9.25
N ASP A 15 0.70 14.71 -7.98
CA ASP A 15 1.37 15.63 -7.06
C ASP A 15 2.65 15.02 -6.48
N CYS A 16 2.62 13.74 -6.09
CA CYS A 16 3.76 13.02 -5.51
C CYS A 16 4.78 12.55 -6.57
N CYS A 17 4.31 12.21 -7.78
CA CYS A 17 5.14 11.63 -8.83
C CYS A 17 4.73 12.16 -10.22
N PRO A 18 5.05 13.42 -10.57
CA PRO A 18 4.61 14.04 -11.82
C PRO A 18 5.18 13.37 -13.08
N GLU A 19 6.31 12.67 -12.96
CA GLU A 19 6.93 11.93 -14.06
C GLU A 19 6.28 10.57 -14.34
N GLN A 20 5.41 10.10 -13.44
CA GLN A 20 4.78 8.80 -13.57
C GLN A 20 3.75 8.83 -14.70
N LYS A 21 4.14 8.32 -15.87
CA LYS A 21 3.19 8.00 -16.94
C LYS A 21 2.14 7.06 -16.33
N LYS A 22 0.87 7.47 -16.28
CA LYS A 22 -0.28 6.73 -15.71
C LYS A 22 -0.37 5.29 -16.27
N LYS A 23 0.47 4.38 -15.78
CA LYS A 23 0.41 2.95 -16.03
C LYS A 23 -0.54 2.41 -14.97
N LYS A 24 -1.72 1.95 -15.37
CA LYS A 24 -2.60 1.20 -14.45
C LYS A 24 -1.79 0.07 -13.82
N LEU A 25 -2.02 -0.21 -12.54
CA LEU A 25 -1.47 -1.40 -11.90
C LEU A 25 -1.89 -2.62 -12.73
N ILE A 26 -0.91 -3.26 -13.39
CA ILE A 26 -1.21 -4.34 -14.31
C ILE A 26 -1.39 -5.61 -13.49
N SER A 27 -2.52 -6.31 -13.65
CA SER A 27 -2.80 -7.55 -12.90
C SER A 27 -1.67 -8.56 -13.13
N LEU A 28 -1.06 -9.04 -12.05
CA LEU A 28 -0.09 -10.13 -12.12
C LEU A 28 -0.77 -11.33 -12.80
N CYS A 29 -0.29 -11.70 -13.99
CA CYS A 29 -0.75 -12.90 -14.68
C CYS A 29 0.16 -14.04 -14.25
N GLU A 30 -0.41 -15.14 -13.74
CA GLU A 30 0.34 -16.29 -13.20
C GLU A 30 1.34 -16.91 -14.19
N THR A 31 1.21 -16.64 -15.49
CA THR A 31 2.06 -17.20 -16.55
C THR A 31 3.10 -16.22 -17.12
N GLN A 32 3.15 -14.97 -16.67
CA GLN A 32 4.05 -13.93 -17.22
C GLN A 32 4.86 -13.17 -16.15
N TRP A 33 5.32 -13.87 -15.12
CA TRP A 33 6.09 -13.27 -14.02
C TRP A 33 7.40 -12.58 -14.46
N VAL A 34 8.02 -13.08 -15.53
CA VAL A 34 9.33 -12.62 -16.02
C VAL A 34 9.26 -11.27 -16.77
N GLU A 35 8.08 -10.86 -17.26
CA GLU A 35 7.97 -9.69 -18.15
C GLU A 35 7.60 -8.38 -17.43
N ARG A 36 7.54 -8.33 -16.09
CA ARG A 36 6.98 -7.17 -15.38
C ARG A 36 7.78 -6.70 -14.17
N HIS A 37 9.10 -6.69 -14.29
CA HIS A 37 10.01 -6.12 -13.29
C HIS A 37 9.74 -4.64 -12.97
N ASP A 38 9.25 -3.88 -13.96
CA ASP A 38 8.71 -2.52 -13.80
C ASP A 38 7.65 -2.39 -12.70
N SER A 39 6.91 -3.47 -12.40
CA SER A 39 5.83 -3.44 -11.40
C SER A 39 6.33 -3.17 -9.99
N VAL A 40 7.57 -3.53 -9.67
CA VAL A 40 8.18 -3.26 -8.36
C VAL A 40 8.46 -1.77 -8.20
N PHE A 41 9.08 -1.15 -9.21
CA PHE A 41 9.33 0.29 -9.21
C PHE A 41 8.02 1.07 -9.19
N LEU A 42 7.07 0.68 -10.04
CA LEU A 42 5.72 1.25 -10.04
C LEU A 42 5.08 1.12 -8.66
N PHE A 43 5.14 -0.06 -8.03
CA PHE A 43 4.57 -0.29 -6.70
C PHE A 43 5.23 0.60 -5.64
N LYS A 44 6.57 0.70 -5.64
CA LYS A 44 7.31 1.57 -4.73
C LYS A 44 6.84 3.02 -4.86
N ASP A 45 6.73 3.52 -6.09
CA ASP A 45 6.35 4.90 -6.37
C ASP A 45 4.90 5.20 -5.99
N ILE A 46 3.97 4.27 -6.23
CA ILE A 46 2.54 4.48 -5.93
C ILE A 46 2.17 4.18 -4.48
N LEU A 47 3.04 3.54 -3.69
CA LEU A 47 2.73 3.15 -2.31
C LEU A 47 2.36 4.37 -1.46
N GLU A 48 3.15 5.44 -1.54
CA GLU A 48 2.88 6.69 -0.84
C GLU A 48 1.57 7.36 -1.34
N PRO A 49 1.35 7.55 -2.66
CA PRO A 49 0.07 8.00 -3.20
C PRO A 49 -1.13 7.19 -2.75
N ILE A 50 -1.01 5.86 -2.64
CA ILE A 50 -2.08 4.99 -2.12
C ILE A 50 -2.39 5.33 -0.67
N LEU A 51 -1.36 5.43 0.19
CA LEU A 51 -1.54 5.76 1.60
C LEU A 51 -2.19 7.12 1.78
N LEU A 52 -1.71 8.15 1.07
CA LEU A 52 -2.29 9.49 1.10
C LEU A 52 -3.74 9.51 0.58
N SER A 53 -4.03 8.72 -0.45
CA SER A 53 -5.41 8.59 -0.97
C SER A 53 -6.34 7.96 0.04
N LEU A 54 -5.88 6.96 0.79
CA LEU A 54 -6.67 6.32 1.84
C LEU A 54 -6.97 7.29 3.00
N LEU A 55 -5.98 8.08 3.43
CA LEU A 55 -6.18 9.15 4.42
C LEU A 55 -7.19 10.19 3.93
N LYS A 56 -7.09 10.62 2.67
CA LYS A 56 -8.07 11.56 2.09
C LYS A 56 -9.47 10.97 1.99
N ILE A 57 -9.60 9.67 1.70
CA ILE A 57 -10.90 8.96 1.68
C ILE A 57 -11.52 8.89 3.08
N GLU A 58 -10.69 8.82 4.12
CA GLU A 58 -11.13 8.86 5.52
C GLU A 58 -11.65 10.26 5.90
N GLU A 59 -10.93 11.32 5.54
CA GLU A 59 -11.37 12.71 5.71
C GLU A 59 -12.71 12.97 4.98
N GLU A 60 -12.83 12.48 3.74
CA GLU A 60 -14.04 12.55 2.91
C GLU A 60 -15.01 11.38 3.17
N SER A 61 -14.98 10.76 4.35
CA SER A 61 -15.74 9.53 4.67
C SER A 61 -17.26 9.65 4.52
N SER A 62 -17.80 10.86 4.32
CA SER A 62 -19.23 11.13 4.11
C SER A 62 -19.85 10.31 2.97
N ASP A 63 -19.09 9.95 1.93
CA ASP A 63 -19.60 9.16 0.80
C ASP A 63 -19.30 7.67 0.87
N SER A 64 -18.23 7.30 1.58
CA SER A 64 -17.66 5.95 1.59
C SER A 64 -18.13 5.13 2.78
N ALA A 65 -18.25 5.74 3.96
CA ALA A 65 -18.72 5.08 5.17
C ALA A 65 -20.19 4.64 5.09
N PRO A 66 -21.14 5.44 4.55
CA PRO A 66 -22.52 4.97 4.42
C PRO A 66 -22.66 3.76 3.49
N LYS A 67 -21.82 3.66 2.45
CA LYS A 67 -21.80 2.53 1.52
C LYS A 67 -21.22 1.28 2.17
N ALA A 68 -20.17 1.45 2.98
CA ALA A 68 -19.63 0.35 3.78
C ALA A 68 -20.67 -0.16 4.78
N HIS A 69 -21.37 0.76 5.46
CA HIS A 69 -22.48 0.42 6.36
C HIS A 69 -23.62 -0.32 5.66
N ALA A 70 -24.04 0.16 4.48
CA ALA A 70 -25.08 -0.51 3.69
C ALA A 70 -24.68 -1.93 3.27
N LEU A 71 -23.41 -2.16 2.93
CA LEU A 71 -22.90 -3.49 2.60
C LEU A 71 -22.88 -4.41 3.83
N ILE A 72 -22.47 -3.90 4.99
CA ILE A 72 -22.50 -4.65 6.26
C ILE A 72 -23.94 -5.07 6.57
N LYS A 73 -24.91 -4.15 6.44
CA LYS A 73 -26.35 -4.44 6.56
C LYS A 73 -26.83 -5.55 5.66
N GLU A 74 -26.41 -5.55 4.40
CA GLU A 74 -26.78 -6.60 3.46
C GLU A 74 -26.18 -7.96 3.86
N ILE A 75 -24.92 -7.97 4.32
CA ILE A 75 -24.24 -9.19 4.77
C ILE A 75 -24.88 -9.72 6.07
N ALA A 76 -25.13 -8.86 7.06
CA ALA A 76 -25.75 -9.24 8.31
C ALA A 76 -27.15 -9.81 8.09
N ALA A 77 -27.95 -9.19 7.22
CA ALA A 77 -29.26 -9.71 6.83
C ALA A 77 -29.17 -11.09 6.16
N LYS A 78 -28.17 -11.33 5.31
CA LYS A 78 -27.94 -12.66 4.69
C LYS A 78 -27.51 -13.73 5.71
N LEU A 79 -26.83 -13.31 6.78
CA LEU A 79 -26.33 -14.19 7.84
C LEU A 79 -27.30 -14.29 9.03
N ASP A 80 -28.47 -13.66 8.97
CA ASP A 80 -29.46 -13.56 10.06
C ASP A 80 -28.85 -13.02 11.37
N ILE A 81 -27.92 -12.06 11.23
CA ILE A 81 -27.28 -11.37 12.35
C ILE A 81 -28.03 -10.08 12.63
N ASN A 82 -28.55 -9.94 13.85
CA ASN A 82 -29.09 -8.66 14.32
C ASN A 82 -27.96 -7.66 14.58
N GLU A 83 -27.94 -6.58 13.82
CA GLU A 83 -27.07 -5.43 14.07
C GLU A 83 -27.65 -4.60 15.22
N GLU A 84 -27.20 -4.86 16.43
CA GLU A 84 -27.42 -3.96 17.56
C GLU A 84 -26.12 -3.27 17.92
N ILE A 85 -26.16 -1.94 18.07
CA ILE A 85 -25.04 -1.17 18.62
C ILE A 85 -24.69 -1.78 19.98
N THR A 86 -23.46 -2.26 20.12
CA THR A 86 -23.02 -2.87 21.38
C THR A 86 -23.17 -1.87 22.52
N ARG A 87 -23.65 -2.36 23.67
CA ARG A 87 -23.96 -1.54 24.84
C ARG A 87 -22.77 -0.66 25.23
N VAL A 88 -23.01 0.64 25.26
CA VAL A 88 -22.05 1.64 25.74
C VAL A 88 -22.01 1.60 27.27
N CYS A 89 -20.92 1.11 27.84
CA CYS A 89 -20.70 1.10 29.28
C CYS A 89 -19.87 2.31 29.71
N HIS A 90 -20.23 2.97 30.82
CA HIS A 90 -19.50 4.13 31.35
C HIS A 90 -18.03 3.85 31.72
N LEU A 91 -17.67 2.58 31.88
CA LEU A 91 -16.33 2.12 32.32
C LEU A 91 -15.58 1.36 31.22
N GLN A 92 -15.95 1.53 29.95
CA GLN A 92 -15.27 0.85 28.86
C GLN A 92 -13.85 1.39 28.66
N THR A 93 -12.85 0.59 29.02
CA THR A 93 -11.42 0.97 28.93
C THR A 93 -10.73 0.47 27.66
N ALA A 94 -11.30 -0.53 26.98
CA ALA A 94 -10.68 -1.21 25.84
C ALA A 94 -11.13 -0.72 24.45
N ARG A 95 -12.24 0.02 24.33
CA ARG A 95 -12.59 0.73 23.07
C ARG A 95 -13.14 2.11 23.39
N ASN A 96 -12.91 3.06 22.48
CA ASN A 96 -13.41 4.41 22.60
C ASN A 96 -14.95 4.44 22.61
N ASN A 97 -15.50 5.12 23.61
CA ASN A 97 -16.91 5.46 23.63
C ASN A 97 -17.15 6.69 22.75
N VAL A 98 -17.25 6.47 21.44
CA VAL A 98 -17.40 7.55 20.46
C VAL A 98 -18.81 8.15 20.55
N PRO A 99 -18.97 9.49 20.60
CA PRO A 99 -20.29 10.09 20.54
C PRO A 99 -20.92 9.86 19.15
N TYR A 100 -22.24 9.63 19.11
CA TYR A 100 -22.98 9.38 17.87
C TYR A 100 -24.44 9.85 17.97
N SER A 101 -24.99 10.25 16.83
CA SER A 101 -26.39 10.66 16.67
C SER A 101 -27.18 9.67 15.81
N THR A 102 -26.50 8.96 14.92
CA THR A 102 -27.06 7.90 14.07
C THR A 102 -26.25 6.63 14.22
N GLU A 103 -26.86 5.50 13.88
CA GLU A 103 -26.18 4.21 13.83
C GLU A 103 -25.02 4.22 12.81
N GLU A 104 -25.22 4.86 11.66
CA GLU A 104 -24.15 5.03 10.65
C GLU A 104 -22.97 5.82 11.22
N GLU A 105 -23.22 6.90 11.98
CA GLU A 105 -22.16 7.69 12.59
C GLU A 105 -21.37 6.88 13.62
N TYR A 106 -22.05 6.01 14.38
CA TYR A 106 -21.41 5.08 15.30
C TYR A 106 -20.47 4.13 14.54
N TYR A 107 -20.96 3.40 13.54
CA TYR A 107 -20.14 2.44 12.79
C TYR A 107 -19.02 3.11 12.00
N ARG A 108 -19.24 4.32 11.49
CA ARG A 108 -18.18 5.11 10.85
C ARG A 108 -17.02 5.36 11.80
N ARG A 109 -17.30 5.84 13.01
CA ARG A 109 -16.28 6.23 14.00
C ARG A 109 -15.66 5.05 14.74
N ALA A 110 -16.46 4.02 15.06
CA ALA A 110 -16.03 2.88 15.87
C ALA A 110 -15.46 1.73 15.05
N VAL A 111 -15.75 1.66 13.75
CA VAL A 111 -15.35 0.53 12.88
C VAL A 111 -14.65 1.01 11.62
N TYR A 112 -15.27 1.85 10.80
CA TYR A 112 -14.74 2.20 9.47
C TYR A 112 -13.42 2.96 9.55
N VAL A 113 -13.35 4.02 10.37
CA VAL A 113 -12.13 4.81 10.57
C VAL A 113 -10.99 3.96 11.15
N PRO A 114 -11.17 3.26 12.31
CA PRO A 114 -10.14 2.38 12.84
C PRO A 114 -9.67 1.31 11.84
N TYR A 115 -10.59 0.75 11.05
CA TYR A 115 -10.23 -0.22 10.01
C TYR A 115 -9.34 0.39 8.92
N LEU A 116 -9.64 1.62 8.46
CA LEU A 116 -8.79 2.29 7.47
C LEU A 116 -7.42 2.62 8.05
N ASP A 117 -7.34 3.06 9.30
CA ASP A 117 -6.08 3.27 10.02
C ASP A 117 -5.26 1.98 10.09
N ASP A 118 -5.87 0.89 10.56
CA ASP A 118 -5.24 -0.43 10.69
C ASP A 118 -4.79 -0.96 9.32
N PHE A 119 -5.59 -0.75 8.27
CA PHE A 119 -5.25 -1.15 6.90
C PHE A 119 -4.08 -0.35 6.36
N CYS A 120 -4.06 0.97 6.54
CA CYS A 120 -2.94 1.84 6.19
C CYS A 120 -1.66 1.42 6.95
N ASN A 121 -1.77 1.15 8.25
CA ASN A 121 -0.66 0.68 9.07
C ASN A 121 -0.15 -0.67 8.58
N SER A 122 -1.05 -1.61 8.26
CA SER A 122 -0.68 -2.91 7.70
C SER A 122 0.10 -2.78 6.39
N LEU A 123 -0.29 -1.85 5.51
CA LEU A 123 0.45 -1.57 4.27
C LEU A 123 1.83 -0.99 4.56
N LYS A 124 1.94 -0.04 5.50
CA LYS A 124 3.22 0.54 5.90
C LYS A 124 4.13 -0.51 6.52
N GLU A 125 3.70 -1.22 7.55
CA GLU A 125 4.49 -2.24 8.23
C GLU A 125 4.98 -3.33 7.29
N ARG A 126 4.15 -3.73 6.32
CA ARG A 126 4.48 -4.80 5.39
C ARG A 126 5.47 -4.39 4.29
N PHE A 127 5.38 -3.17 3.78
CA PHE A 127 6.09 -2.77 2.56
C PHE A 127 7.15 -1.68 2.78
N GLU A 128 7.00 -0.83 3.78
CA GLU A 128 7.85 0.36 3.97
C GLU A 128 9.30 -0.01 4.26
N SER A 129 9.54 -1.05 5.06
CA SER A 129 10.88 -1.52 5.42
C SER A 129 11.64 -2.15 4.26
N HIS A 130 10.94 -2.75 3.29
CA HIS A 130 11.54 -3.55 2.23
C HIS A 130 11.47 -2.91 0.85
N LYS A 131 10.68 -1.85 0.65
CA LYS A 131 10.50 -1.24 -0.68
C LYS A 131 11.82 -0.81 -1.33
N GLU A 132 12.75 -0.29 -0.53
CA GLU A 132 14.08 0.12 -1.00
C GLU A 132 14.94 -1.08 -1.37
N THR A 133 15.02 -2.08 -0.49
CA THR A 133 15.76 -3.32 -0.76
C THR A 133 15.24 -4.03 -2.01
N VAL A 134 13.92 -4.17 -2.16
CA VAL A 134 13.32 -4.86 -3.30
C VAL A 134 13.52 -4.07 -4.59
N ALA A 135 13.38 -2.74 -4.57
CA ALA A 135 13.67 -1.90 -5.73
C ALA A 135 15.17 -1.94 -6.11
N SER A 136 16.05 -1.96 -5.10
CA SER A 136 17.50 -2.09 -5.28
C SER A 136 17.84 -3.45 -5.91
N LEU A 137 17.25 -4.56 -5.45
CA LEU A 137 17.46 -5.89 -6.05
C LEU A 137 17.09 -5.96 -7.54
N GLN A 138 16.07 -5.20 -7.99
CA GLN A 138 15.72 -5.17 -9.41
C GLN A 138 16.85 -4.61 -10.30
N GLN A 139 17.79 -3.85 -9.74
CA GLN A 139 18.94 -3.29 -10.46
C GLN A 139 19.93 -4.35 -10.95
N ILE A 140 19.86 -5.59 -10.42
CA ILE A 140 20.69 -6.71 -10.87
C ILE A 140 20.26 -7.22 -12.25
N LEU A 141 19.00 -7.00 -12.64
CA LEU A 141 18.46 -7.53 -13.89
C LEU A 141 19.15 -6.86 -15.09
N PRO A 142 19.44 -7.61 -16.18
CA PRO A 142 20.17 -7.10 -17.35
C PRO A 142 19.63 -5.79 -17.93
N GLU A 143 18.29 -5.66 -17.96
CA GLU A 143 17.60 -4.48 -18.50
C GLU A 143 17.90 -3.19 -17.69
N PHE A 144 18.25 -3.32 -16.42
CA PHE A 144 18.50 -2.18 -15.51
C PHE A 144 19.99 -2.02 -15.18
N CYS A 145 20.73 -3.12 -14.97
CA CYS A 145 22.14 -3.08 -14.56
C CYS A 145 23.03 -2.33 -15.58
N THR A 146 22.69 -2.41 -16.87
CA THR A 146 23.38 -1.71 -17.95
C THR A 146 23.26 -0.18 -17.85
N LYS A 147 22.20 0.31 -17.19
CA LYS A 147 21.83 1.73 -17.13
C LYS A 147 22.14 2.39 -15.78
N THR A 148 22.37 1.60 -14.73
CA THR A 148 22.58 2.10 -13.37
C THR A 148 24.00 1.88 -12.87
N ASP A 149 24.35 2.54 -11.77
CA ASP A 149 25.63 2.35 -11.09
C ASP A 149 25.50 1.30 -9.97
N PHE A 150 26.65 0.87 -9.43
CA PHE A 150 26.68 -0.06 -8.31
C PHE A 150 26.08 0.53 -7.02
N TYR A 151 26.07 1.86 -6.87
CA TYR A 151 25.49 2.52 -5.71
C TYR A 151 23.97 2.30 -5.62
N SER A 152 23.30 2.09 -6.75
CA SER A 152 21.89 1.67 -6.81
C SER A 152 21.59 0.34 -6.10
N LEU A 153 22.62 -0.50 -5.85
CA LEU A 153 22.52 -1.75 -5.09
C LEU A 153 22.71 -1.60 -3.57
N GLU A 154 22.95 -0.39 -3.07
CA GLU A 154 23.32 -0.19 -1.66
C GLU A 154 22.28 -0.73 -0.67
N ALA A 155 20.98 -0.50 -0.92
CA ALA A 155 19.93 -0.99 -0.03
C ALA A 155 19.80 -2.53 -0.02
N ALA A 156 20.04 -3.18 -1.18
CA ALA A 156 20.11 -4.64 -1.25
C ALA A 156 21.37 -5.18 -0.57
N PHE A 157 22.51 -4.54 -0.80
CA PHE A 157 23.79 -4.92 -0.19
C PHE A 157 23.71 -4.86 1.34
N ASN A 158 23.27 -3.74 1.91
CA ASN A 158 23.16 -3.56 3.35
C ASN A 158 22.20 -4.57 4.00
N PHE A 159 21.14 -4.97 3.29
CA PHE A 159 20.19 -5.97 3.80
C PHE A 159 20.79 -7.38 3.82
N TYR A 160 21.59 -7.75 2.81
CA TYR A 160 22.18 -9.08 2.68
C TYR A 160 23.66 -9.15 3.11
N GLU A 161 24.21 -8.11 3.73
CA GLU A 161 25.63 -7.99 4.05
C GLU A 161 26.18 -9.23 4.78
N GLU A 162 25.42 -9.79 5.73
CA GLU A 162 25.79 -10.99 6.49
C GLU A 162 26.01 -12.24 5.61
N TYR A 163 25.34 -12.30 4.46
CA TYR A 163 25.38 -13.44 3.54
C TYR A 163 26.34 -13.23 2.37
N LEU A 164 26.85 -12.02 2.20
CA LEU A 164 27.73 -11.65 1.10
C LEU A 164 29.20 -11.75 1.55
N THR A 165 30.09 -12.02 0.59
CA THR A 165 31.54 -12.15 0.88
C THR A 165 32.17 -10.80 1.19
N HIS A 166 32.42 -9.99 0.15
CA HIS A 166 33.03 -8.67 0.24
C HIS A 166 32.43 -7.74 -0.83
N LYS A 167 32.28 -6.45 -0.49
CA LYS A 167 31.66 -5.44 -1.36
C LYS A 167 32.37 -5.33 -2.71
N GLU A 168 33.70 -5.47 -2.71
CA GLU A 168 34.55 -5.37 -3.90
C GLU A 168 34.29 -6.50 -4.89
N ALA A 169 34.01 -7.72 -4.39
CA ALA A 169 33.72 -8.87 -5.24
C ALA A 169 32.38 -8.68 -5.94
N MET A 170 31.34 -8.28 -5.20
CA MET A 170 30.02 -8.00 -5.76
C MET A 170 30.05 -6.82 -6.75
N GLN A 171 30.83 -5.77 -6.45
CA GLN A 171 31.03 -4.65 -7.36
C GLN A 171 31.70 -5.11 -8.67
N SER A 172 32.71 -5.98 -8.57
CA SER A 172 33.40 -6.52 -9.75
C SER A 172 32.47 -7.38 -10.62
N GLU A 173 31.64 -8.22 -9.99
CA GLU A 173 30.60 -9.00 -10.70
C GLU A 173 29.57 -8.10 -11.36
N PHE A 174 29.07 -7.08 -10.65
CA PHE A 174 28.10 -6.13 -11.19
C PHE A 174 28.66 -5.38 -12.41
N MET A 175 29.92 -4.92 -12.35
CA MET A 175 30.56 -4.28 -13.50
C MET A 175 30.74 -5.25 -14.67
N SER A 176 31.02 -6.53 -14.39
CA SER A 176 31.08 -7.56 -15.44
C SER A 176 29.72 -7.78 -16.11
N TRP A 177 28.62 -7.75 -15.36
CA TRP A 177 27.27 -7.87 -15.93
C TRP A 177 26.86 -6.63 -16.73
N LYS A 178 27.39 -5.45 -16.39
CA LYS A 178 27.12 -4.19 -17.10
C LYS A 178 27.77 -4.16 -18.50
N GLU A 179 28.84 -4.93 -18.70
CA GLU A 179 29.59 -4.99 -19.97
C GLU A 179 29.07 -6.06 -20.96
N GLN A 180 28.11 -6.91 -20.55
CA GLN A 180 27.47 -7.94 -21.38
C GLN A 180 26.23 -7.41 -22.11
#